data_AF-A0A917GYG5-F1
#
_entry.id   AF-A0A917GYG5-F1
#
_cell.length_a   1.000
_cell.length_b   1.000
_cell.length_c   1.000
_cell.angle_alpha   90.00
_cell.angle_beta   90.00
_cell.angle_gamma   90.00
#
_symmetry.space_group_name_H-M   'P 1'
#
loop_
_entity.id
_entity.type
_entity.pdbx_description
1 polymer ?
#
loop_
_entity_poly.entity_id
_entity_poly.type
_entity_poly.pdbx_seq_one_letter_code
_entity_poly.pdbx_strand_id
1 'polypeptide(L)'
;MGNNAISMNVNKSVLINDLKLKQFSNTTIFRRDRIFVLSPSSQNEYQWFDIRRANLNRYIAQEMNGHLVVRFKENLLWANLSLFVNSMITEESIVYTSSIREHWKFNIVISDERYLAVNRKSKQICELSLLSVQQLKDKVY
;
A
#
# COMPACT_ATOMS: atom_id res chain seq x y z
N MET A 1 3.95 -24.40 9.60
CA MET A 1 4.39 -23.79 8.33
C MET A 1 3.26 -22.91 7.82
N GLY A 2 3.42 -21.58 7.86
CA GLY A 2 2.35 -20.64 7.52
C GLY A 2 2.19 -20.50 5.99
N ASN A 3 0.97 -20.72 5.50
CA ASN A 3 0.61 -20.59 4.08
C ASN A 3 0.63 -19.12 3.63
N ASN A 4 1.83 -18.59 3.36
CA ASN A 4 2.05 -17.23 2.85
C ASN A 4 1.36 -16.94 1.50
N ALA A 5 0.93 -17.98 0.77
CA ALA A 5 0.25 -17.84 -0.52
C ALA A 5 -1.21 -17.34 -0.40
N ILE A 6 -1.90 -17.65 0.71
CA ILE A 6 -3.31 -17.27 0.91
C ILE A 6 -3.41 -15.76 1.21
N SER A 7 -2.48 -15.23 2.02
CA SER A 7 -2.47 -13.83 2.43
C SER A 7 -2.09 -12.87 1.29
N MET A 8 -1.22 -13.27 0.36
CA MET A 8 -0.80 -12.40 -0.74
C MET A 8 -1.90 -12.16 -1.80
N ASN A 9 -2.88 -13.06 -1.88
CA ASN A 9 -3.88 -13.10 -2.96
C ASN A 9 -5.20 -12.41 -2.61
N VAL A 10 -5.49 -12.15 -1.33
CA VAL A 10 -6.72 -11.45 -0.92
C VAL A 10 -6.78 -10.09 -1.59
N ASN A 11 -7.88 -9.81 -2.29
CA ASN A 11 -8.16 -8.62 -3.09
C ASN A 11 -7.16 -8.32 -4.23
N LYS A 12 -6.21 -9.21 -4.50
CA LYS A 12 -5.27 -9.06 -5.62
C LYS A 12 -5.99 -9.19 -6.97
N SER A 13 -7.01 -10.04 -7.03
CA SER A 13 -7.89 -10.19 -8.20
C SER A 13 -8.57 -8.87 -8.57
N VAL A 14 -8.94 -8.03 -7.60
CA VAL A 14 -9.53 -6.71 -7.87
C VAL A 14 -8.56 -5.83 -8.68
N LEU A 15 -7.28 -5.81 -8.31
CA LEU A 15 -6.29 -5.01 -9.02
C LEU A 15 -6.05 -5.49 -10.46
N ILE A 16 -6.04 -6.82 -10.66
CA ILE A 16 -5.70 -7.43 -11.96
C ILE A 16 -6.93 -7.52 -12.87
N ASN A 17 -8.06 -7.97 -12.35
CA ASN A 17 -9.25 -8.30 -13.14
C ASN A 17 -10.21 -7.13 -13.24
N ASP A 18 -10.44 -6.40 -12.15
CA ASP A 18 -11.38 -5.28 -12.13
C ASP A 18 -10.72 -3.99 -12.60
N LEU A 19 -9.53 -3.68 -12.09
CA LEU A 19 -8.77 -2.50 -12.48
C LEU A 19 -7.83 -2.75 -13.67
N LYS A 20 -7.71 -3.98 -14.20
CA LYS A 20 -6.88 -4.30 -15.37
C LYS A 20 -5.41 -3.85 -15.23
N LEU A 21 -4.87 -3.85 -14.01
CA LEU A 21 -3.48 -3.48 -13.76
C LEU A 21 -2.56 -4.68 -13.94
N LYS A 22 -1.35 -4.42 -14.45
CA LYS A 22 -0.28 -5.43 -14.55
C LYS A 22 0.64 -5.34 -13.35
N GLN A 23 0.84 -6.45 -12.65
CA GLN A 23 1.81 -6.53 -11.56
C GLN A 23 3.24 -6.48 -12.12
N PHE A 24 4.10 -5.67 -11.51
CA PHE A 24 5.52 -5.64 -11.84
C PHE A 24 6.24 -6.79 -11.11
N SER A 25 6.47 -7.89 -11.83
CA SER A 25 7.09 -9.10 -11.27
C SER A 25 6.35 -9.55 -9.99
N ASN A 26 7.08 -9.99 -8.97
CA ASN A 26 6.55 -10.38 -7.66
C ASN A 26 6.58 -9.24 -6.62
N THR A 27 6.47 -7.99 -7.07
CA THR A 27 6.48 -6.80 -6.18
C THR A 27 5.07 -6.36 -5.80
N THR A 28 4.96 -5.39 -4.89
CA THR A 28 3.67 -4.76 -4.56
C THR A 28 3.24 -3.69 -5.58
N ILE A 29 3.96 -3.53 -6.68
CA ILE A 29 3.68 -2.51 -7.70
C ILE A 29 2.76 -3.08 -8.78
N PHE A 30 1.73 -2.33 -9.10
CA PHE A 30 0.79 -2.57 -10.20
C PHE A 30 0.74 -1.33 -11.07
N ARG A 31 0.70 -1.49 -12.39
CA ARG A 31 0.73 -0.37 -13.34
C ARG A 31 -0.16 -0.61 -14.55
N ARG A 32 -0.62 0.50 -15.13
CA ARG A 32 -1.23 0.59 -16.46
C ARG A 32 -1.10 2.04 -16.94
N ASP A 33 -0.60 2.26 -18.14
CA ASP A 33 -0.45 3.62 -18.69
C ASP A 33 0.24 4.58 -17.70
N ARG A 34 -0.39 5.71 -17.35
CA ARG A 34 0.11 6.70 -16.35
C ARG A 34 -0.30 6.39 -14.91
N ILE A 35 -0.90 5.23 -14.66
CA ILE A 35 -1.37 4.80 -13.34
C ILE A 35 -0.28 3.98 -12.65
N PHE A 36 0.05 4.38 -11.43
CA PHE A 36 0.92 3.64 -10.52
C PHE A 36 0.15 3.29 -9.26
N VAL A 37 0.00 1.99 -8.97
CA VAL A 37 -0.58 1.52 -7.72
C VAL A 37 0.48 0.78 -6.91
N LEU A 38 0.83 1.33 -5.75
CA LEU A 38 1.55 0.61 -4.72
C LEU A 38 0.54 -0.11 -3.84
N SER A 39 0.49 -1.43 -3.92
CA SER A 39 -0.48 -2.23 -3.16
C SER A 39 0.19 -3.26 -2.26
N PRO A 40 0.58 -2.87 -1.03
CA PRO A 40 0.99 -3.81 -0.01
C PRO A 40 -0.22 -4.54 0.59
N SER A 41 0.01 -5.73 1.11
CA SER A 41 -1.00 -6.52 1.83
C SER A 41 -0.77 -6.44 3.34
N SER A 42 -1.82 -6.14 4.10
CA SER A 42 -1.83 -6.22 5.57
C SER A 42 -2.79 -7.31 6.02
N GLN A 43 -2.35 -8.55 5.85
CA GLN A 43 -3.12 -9.77 6.14
C GLN A 43 -2.53 -10.58 7.30
N ASN A 44 -1.56 -10.00 8.01
CA ASN A 44 -0.96 -10.59 9.19
C ASN A 44 -1.77 -10.23 10.44
N GLU A 45 -1.64 -11.07 11.48
CA GLU A 45 -2.31 -10.91 12.78
C GLU A 45 -2.02 -9.55 13.44
N TYR A 46 -0.85 -8.99 13.14
CA TYR A 46 -0.37 -7.72 13.66
C TYR A 46 -0.79 -6.50 12.83
N GLN A 47 -1.63 -6.69 11.80
CA GLN A 47 -2.27 -5.65 11.00
C GLN A 47 -1.30 -4.56 10.50
N TRP A 48 -0.14 -4.97 9.98
CA TRP A 48 0.85 -4.04 9.43
C TRP A 48 1.19 -4.29 7.96
N PHE A 49 1.74 -3.27 7.33
CA PHE A 49 2.35 -3.35 6.02
C PHE A 49 3.67 -2.58 5.97
N ASP A 50 4.51 -2.93 5.00
CA ASP A 50 5.72 -2.17 4.67
C ASP A 50 5.63 -1.49 3.31
N ILE A 51 6.30 -0.34 3.22
CA ILE A 51 6.66 0.30 1.95
C ILE A 51 8.18 0.24 1.84
N ARG A 52 8.68 -0.33 0.75
CA ARG A 52 10.13 -0.48 0.51
C ARG A 52 10.67 0.67 -0.31
N ARG A 53 11.87 1.15 0.02
CA ARG A 53 12.56 2.19 -0.77
C ARG A 53 12.70 1.79 -2.23
N ALA A 54 13.07 0.53 -2.50
CA ALA A 54 13.18 0.02 -3.86
C ALA A 54 11.88 0.12 -4.67
N ASN A 55 10.70 0.11 -4.02
CA ASN A 55 9.42 0.28 -4.70
C ASN A 55 9.10 1.75 -4.93
N LEU A 56 9.43 2.62 -3.98
CA LEU A 56 9.27 4.07 -4.12
C LEU A 56 10.22 4.67 -5.14
N ASN A 57 11.46 4.20 -5.24
CA ASN A 57 12.42 4.66 -6.25
C ASN A 57 11.93 4.36 -7.69
N ARG A 58 10.98 3.44 -7.84
CA ARG A 58 10.34 3.12 -9.12
C ARG A 58 9.12 4.02 -9.40
N TYR A 59 8.64 4.76 -8.42
CA TYR A 59 7.54 5.72 -8.55
C TYR A 59 8.12 7.06 -9.01
N ILE A 60 7.79 7.45 -10.25
CA ILE A 60 8.15 8.76 -10.79
C ILE A 60 6.96 9.70 -10.51
N ALA A 61 7.00 10.39 -9.38
CA ALA A 61 5.85 11.15 -8.88
C ALA A 61 5.34 12.24 -9.84
N GLN A 62 6.22 12.78 -10.70
CA GLN A 62 5.86 13.85 -11.65
C GLN A 62 5.22 13.32 -12.95
N GLU A 63 5.32 12.02 -13.23
CA GLU A 63 4.81 11.43 -14.48
C GLU A 63 3.64 10.45 -14.27
N MET A 64 3.34 10.09 -13.01
CA MET A 64 2.36 9.04 -12.68
C MET A 64 1.35 9.46 -11.61
N ASN A 65 0.08 9.16 -11.86
CA ASN A 65 -0.98 9.18 -10.85
C ASN A 65 -0.73 8.04 -9.86
N GLY A 66 -0.18 8.38 -8.70
CA GLY A 66 0.24 7.44 -7.67
C GLY A 66 -0.88 7.16 -6.67
N HIS A 67 -1.21 5.88 -6.49
CA HIS A 67 -2.19 5.42 -5.52
C HIS A 67 -1.55 4.41 -4.56
N LEU A 68 -1.75 4.60 -3.26
CA LEU A 68 -1.52 3.58 -2.26
C LEU A 68 -2.84 2.82 -2.09
N VAL A 69 -2.83 1.50 -2.31
CA VAL A 69 -3.99 0.63 -2.08
C VAL A 69 -3.59 -0.49 -1.14
N VAL A 70 -3.84 -0.33 0.15
CA VAL A 70 -3.53 -1.37 1.13
C VAL A 70 -4.64 -2.41 1.13
N ARG A 71 -4.28 -3.67 0.81
CA ARG A 71 -5.20 -4.81 0.89
C ARG A 71 -5.25 -5.28 2.34
N PHE A 72 -6.27 -4.85 3.08
CA PHE A 72 -6.40 -5.07 4.51
C PHE A 72 -7.60 -5.94 4.81
N LYS A 73 -7.37 -7.21 5.20
CA LYS A 73 -8.43 -8.23 5.28
C LYS A 73 -9.23 -8.23 3.97
N GLU A 74 -10.55 -8.09 4.04
CA GLU A 74 -11.46 -8.00 2.90
C GLU A 74 -11.59 -6.58 2.33
N ASN A 75 -10.97 -5.59 2.97
CA ASN A 75 -11.10 -4.18 2.62
C ASN A 75 -10.00 -3.70 1.66
N LEU A 76 -10.34 -2.67 0.89
CA LEU A 76 -9.42 -1.89 0.06
C LEU A 76 -9.30 -0.50 0.66
N LEU A 77 -8.14 -0.22 1.27
CA LEU A 77 -7.85 1.07 1.88
C LEU A 77 -7.01 1.89 0.93
N TRP A 78 -7.39 3.13 0.69
CA TRP A 78 -6.80 3.98 -0.33
C TRP A 78 -6.22 5.26 0.24
N ALA A 79 -5.11 5.72 -0.34
CA ALA A 79 -4.61 7.08 -0.20
C ALA A 79 -3.93 7.54 -1.50
N ASN A 80 -3.83 8.85 -1.70
CA ASN A 80 -2.93 9.39 -2.71
C ASN A 80 -1.48 9.09 -2.31
N LEU A 81 -0.72 8.41 -3.18
CA LEU A 81 0.63 7.95 -2.85
C LEU A 81 1.59 9.11 -2.60
N SER A 82 1.51 10.19 -3.37
CA SER A 82 2.38 11.36 -3.20
C SER A 82 2.13 12.04 -1.86
N LEU A 83 0.87 12.28 -1.51
CA LEU A 83 0.50 12.86 -0.21
C LEU A 83 0.92 11.94 0.95
N PHE A 84 0.72 10.63 0.80
CA PHE A 84 1.12 9.66 1.80
C PHE A 84 2.64 9.67 2.00
N VAL A 85 3.43 9.59 0.92
CA VAL A 85 4.90 9.62 1.00
C VAL A 85 5.38 10.91 1.66
N ASN A 86 4.87 12.07 1.23
CA ASN A 86 5.30 13.37 1.76
C ASN A 86 5.00 13.55 3.26
N SER A 87 3.93 12.93 3.77
CA SER A 87 3.51 13.07 5.17
C SER A 87 4.03 11.96 6.09
N MET A 88 4.26 10.77 5.57
CA MET A 88 4.47 9.56 6.39
C MET A 88 5.88 8.95 6.24
N ILE A 89 6.67 9.42 5.28
CA ILE A 89 7.98 8.84 4.93
C ILE A 89 9.08 9.87 5.14
N THR A 90 9.98 9.57 6.07
CA THR A 90 11.18 10.37 6.34
C THR A 90 12.40 9.45 6.49
N GLU A 91 13.59 9.98 6.29
CA GLU A 91 14.83 9.20 6.44
C GLU A 91 15.02 8.72 7.88
N GLU A 92 14.62 9.52 8.87
CA GLU A 92 14.74 9.18 10.30
C GLU A 92 13.79 8.04 10.68
N SER A 93 12.68 7.87 9.96
CA SER A 93 11.70 6.81 10.21
C SER A 93 12.01 5.50 9.49
N ILE A 94 13.13 5.42 8.76
CA ILE A 94 13.53 4.21 8.05
C ILE A 94 13.86 3.06 9.01
N VAL A 95 13.53 1.84 8.56
CA VAL A 95 13.91 0.57 9.16
C VAL A 95 14.77 -0.20 8.16
N TYR A 96 15.82 -0.82 8.65
CA TYR A 96 16.68 -1.70 7.86
C TYR A 96 16.63 -3.12 8.41
N THR A 97 16.44 -4.11 7.53
CA THR A 97 16.69 -5.53 7.83
C THR A 97 17.45 -6.17 6.68
N SER A 98 18.21 -7.22 6.94
CA SER A 98 18.94 -7.95 5.89
C SER A 98 18.03 -8.53 4.81
N SER A 99 16.80 -8.90 5.17
CA SER A 99 15.82 -9.54 4.26
C SER A 99 15.01 -8.55 3.41
N ILE A 100 14.61 -7.39 3.97
CA ILE A 100 13.72 -6.42 3.31
C ILE A 100 14.51 -5.19 2.82
N ARG A 101 15.71 -4.97 3.37
CA ARG A 101 16.53 -3.76 3.23
C ARG A 101 15.80 -2.54 3.79
N GLU A 102 15.92 -1.40 3.14
CA GLU A 102 15.35 -0.12 3.55
C GLU A 102 13.83 -0.07 3.31
N HIS A 103 13.07 0.11 4.39
CA HIS A 103 11.62 0.17 4.35
C HIS A 103 11.03 0.96 5.52
N TRP A 104 9.77 1.35 5.38
CA TRP A 104 8.95 1.96 6.42
C TRP A 104 7.83 1.00 6.79
N LYS A 105 7.55 0.88 8.09
CA LYS A 105 6.50 -0.02 8.61
C LYS A 105 5.35 0.79 9.17
N PHE A 106 4.13 0.38 8.82
CA PHE A 106 2.91 1.03 9.23
C PHE A 106 1.95 0.01 9.87
N ASN A 107 1.38 0.35 11.02
CA ASN A 107 0.22 -0.37 11.55
C ASN A 107 -1.06 0.23 10.98
N ILE A 108 -2.07 -0.61 10.78
CA ILE A 108 -3.44 -0.17 10.57
C ILE A 108 -4.14 -0.21 11.91
N VAL A 109 -4.65 0.95 12.34
CA VAL A 109 -5.47 1.11 13.54
C VAL A 109 -6.87 1.49 13.10
N ILE A 110 -7.89 0.87 13.69
CA ILE A 110 -9.29 1.22 13.46
C ILE A 110 -9.75 2.03 14.67
N SER A 111 -10.20 3.26 14.44
CA SER A 111 -10.71 4.17 15.48
C SER A 111 -11.92 4.91 14.95
N ASP A 112 -13.03 4.89 15.67
CA ASP A 112 -14.28 5.58 15.28
C ASP A 112 -14.68 5.34 13.82
N GLU A 113 -14.66 4.07 13.40
CA GLU A 113 -14.96 3.61 12.03
C GLU A 113 -13.99 4.10 10.94
N ARG A 114 -12.89 4.77 11.32
CA ARG A 114 -11.82 5.22 10.41
C ARG A 114 -10.66 4.25 10.41
N TYR A 115 -9.99 4.15 9.26
CA TYR A 115 -8.77 3.37 9.11
C TYR A 115 -7.56 4.29 9.10
N LEU A 116 -6.63 4.07 10.03
CA LEU A 116 -5.46 4.91 10.22
C LEU A 116 -4.19 4.11 9.96
N ALA A 117 -3.36 4.58 9.03
CA ALA A 117 -1.98 4.13 8.91
C ALA A 117 -1.13 4.88 9.94
N VAL A 118 -0.44 4.15 10.82
CA VAL A 118 0.43 4.71 11.85
C VAL A 118 1.87 4.26 11.59
N ASN A 119 2.77 5.20 11.31
CA ASN A 119 4.19 4.90 11.14
C ASN A 119 4.75 4.36 12.47
N ARG A 120 5.31 3.15 12.46
CA ARG A 120 5.77 2.49 13.70
C ARG A 120 6.89 3.26 14.41
N LYS A 121 7.71 4.01 13.66
CA LYS A 121 8.87 4.74 14.19
C LYS A 121 8.53 6.20 14.49
N SER A 122 8.03 6.96 13.51
CA SER A 122 7.71 8.39 13.72
C SER A 122 6.38 8.65 14.45
N LYS A 123 5.51 7.64 14.56
CA LYS A 123 4.15 7.75 15.11
C LYS A 123 3.21 8.69 14.34
N GLN A 124 3.64 9.22 13.19
CA GLN A 124 2.78 9.95 12.27
C GLN A 124 1.59 9.09 11.86
N ILE A 125 0.47 9.75 11.61
CA ILE A 125 -0.81 9.13 11.30
C ILE A 125 -1.34 9.69 9.98
N CYS A 126 -1.83 8.81 9.12
CA CYS A 126 -2.54 9.17 7.91
C CYS A 126 -3.83 8.35 7.83
N GLU A 127 -4.96 9.01 7.59
CA GLU A 127 -6.23 8.34 7.35
C GLU A 127 -6.23 7.69 5.96
N LEU A 128 -6.72 6.46 5.89
CA LEU A 128 -6.92 5.71 4.66
C LEU A 128 -8.42 5.62 4.38
N SER A 129 -8.83 5.95 3.17
CA SER A 129 -10.23 5.84 2.76
C SER A 129 -10.59 4.40 2.48
N LEU A 130 -11.61 3.87 3.13
CA LEU A 130 -12.23 2.60 2.74
C LEU A 130 -12.99 2.81 1.43
N LEU A 131 -12.61 2.09 0.37
CA LEU A 131 -13.26 2.18 -0.93
C LEU A 131 -13.89 0.85 -1.34
N SER A 132 -15.08 0.91 -1.92
CA SER A 132 -15.61 -0.18 -2.73
C SER A 132 -14.78 -0.34 -4.02
N VAL A 133 -14.96 -1.47 -4.72
CA VAL A 133 -14.30 -1.69 -6.02
C VAL A 133 -14.64 -0.60 -7.03
N GLN A 134 -15.90 -0.12 -7.05
CA GLN A 134 -16.31 0.94 -7.96
C GLN A 134 -15.64 2.27 -7.61
N GLN A 135 -15.68 2.67 -6.34
CA GLN A 135 -15.02 3.91 -5.89
C GLN A 135 -13.51 3.87 -6.14
N LEU A 136 -12.89 2.71 -6.01
CA LEU A 136 -11.47 2.54 -6.32
C LEU A 136 -11.21 2.73 -7.82
N LYS A 137 -12.09 2.22 -8.71
CA LYS A 137 -11.98 2.48 -10.15
C LYS A 137 -12.09 3.98 -10.43
N ASP A 138 -13.07 4.66 -9.85
CA ASP A 138 -13.31 6.10 -10.04
C ASP A 138 -12.17 6.98 -9.50
N LYS A 139 -11.34 6.47 -8.57
CA LYS A 139 -10.16 7.17 -8.06
C LYS A 139 -8.92 6.94 -8.90
N VAL A 140 -8.83 5.81 -9.58
CA VAL A 140 -7.64 5.34 -10.29
C VAL A 140 -7.68 5.74 -11.77
N TYR A 141 -8.87 5.85 -12.36
CA TYR A 141 -9.13 6.26 -13.73
C TYR A 141 -9.76 7.64 -13.78
#